data_AF-X0SCM9-F1
#
_entry.id   AF-X0SCM9-F1
#
_cell.length_a   1.000
_cell.length_b   1.000
_cell.length_c   1.000
_cell.angle_alpha   90.00
_cell.angle_beta   90.00
_cell.angle_gamma   90.00
#
_symmetry.space_group_name_H-M   'P 1'
#
loop_
_entity.id
_entity.type
_entity.pdbx_description
1 polymer ?
#
loop_
_entity_poly.entity_id
_entity_poly.type
_entity_poly.pdbx_seq_one_letter_code
_entity_poly.pdbx_strand_id
1 'polypeptide(L)' 'MGSLSARKDFTVKRFYFNGGSQGGGSKSRTIATGLDLKQAQAWCNDPETSSETCRKPHNRKRTRDMGPWFDGYTQE' A
#
# COMPACT_ATOMS: atom_id res chain seq x y z
N MET A 1 -32.99 -6.19 -9.93
CA MET A 1 -31.61 -5.91 -10.41
C MET A 1 -30.71 -5.88 -9.17
N GLY A 2 -30.09 -7.01 -8.85
CA GLY A 2 -29.23 -7.13 -7.66
C GLY A 2 -28.00 -6.26 -7.85
N SER A 3 -27.82 -5.29 -6.96
CA SER A 3 -26.63 -4.46 -6.90
C SER A 3 -25.42 -5.38 -6.84
N LEU A 4 -24.55 -5.30 -7.86
CA LEU A 4 -23.21 -5.89 -7.83
C LEU A 4 -22.44 -5.19 -6.72
N SER A 5 -22.68 -5.61 -5.48
CA SER A 5 -21.87 -5.21 -4.34
C SER A 5 -20.50 -5.79 -4.64
N ALA A 6 -19.62 -4.95 -5.19
CA ALA A 6 -18.26 -5.35 -5.53
C ALA A 6 -17.67 -6.01 -4.28
N ARG A 7 -17.30 -7.29 -4.38
CA ARG A 7 -16.81 -8.02 -3.22
C ARG A 7 -15.59 -7.28 -2.67
N LYS A 8 -15.63 -6.97 -1.38
CA LYS A 8 -14.64 -6.18 -0.67
C LYS A 8 -13.50 -7.07 -0.22
N ASP A 9 -12.85 -7.69 -1.20
CA ASP A 9 -11.84 -8.72 -0.97
C ASP A 9 -10.42 -8.15 -1.12
N PHE A 10 -10.25 -6.82 -1.26
CA PHE A 10 -8.93 -6.23 -1.45
C PHE A 10 -8.37 -5.60 -0.17
N THR A 11 -7.08 -5.83 0.02
CA THR A 11 -6.29 -5.31 1.14
C THR A 11 -5.07 -4.56 0.60
N VAL A 12 -4.90 -3.31 1.00
CA VAL A 12 -3.71 -2.52 0.69
C VAL A 12 -2.63 -2.75 1.74
N LYS A 13 -1.42 -3.07 1.27
CA LYS A 13 -0.22 -3.27 2.08
C LYS A 13 0.88 -2.33 1.59
N ARG A 14 1.60 -1.72 2.53
CA ARG A 14 2.83 -0.99 2.28
C ARG A 14 4.01 -1.94 2.34
N PHE A 15 4.79 -2.00 1.27
CA PHE A 15 6.01 -2.78 1.14
C PHE A 15 7.22 -1.87 1.30
N TYR A 16 8.19 -2.29 2.11
CA TYR A 16 9.45 -1.57 2.31
C TYR A 16 10.59 -2.32 1.62
N PHE A 17 11.30 -1.65 0.72
CA PHE A 17 12.42 -2.24 -0.03
C PHE A 17 13.66 -2.45 0.84
N ASN A 18 13.87 -1.60 1.84
CA ASN A 18 15.05 -1.64 2.70
C ASN A 18 14.88 -2.51 3.96
N GLY A 19 13.75 -3.22 4.08
CA GLY A 19 13.41 -4.04 5.25
C GLY A 19 14.12 -5.39 5.34
N GLY A 20 15.02 -5.70 4.40
CA GLY A 20 15.73 -6.97 4.33
C GLY A 20 17.10 -6.91 4.98
N SER A 21 17.19 -7.23 6.28
CA SER A 21 18.38 -7.90 6.80
C SER A 21 18.06 -8.64 8.10
N GLN A 22 18.47 -9.92 8.12
CA GLN A 22 18.28 -10.95 9.15
C GLN A 22 16.88 -11.60 9.24
N GLY A 23 16.57 -12.48 8.29
CA GLY A 23 15.50 -13.48 8.45
C GLY A 23 14.28 -13.34 7.51
N GLY A 24 14.50 -13.43 6.19
CA GLY A 24 13.54 -14.09 5.29
C GLY A 24 12.13 -13.49 5.07
N GLY A 25 11.90 -12.18 5.18
CA GLY A 25 10.63 -11.59 4.76
C GLY A 25 10.69 -10.09 4.46
N SER A 26 10.19 -9.70 3.29
CA SER A 26 9.94 -8.29 2.97
C SER A 26 8.97 -7.71 3.99
N LYS A 27 9.42 -6.75 4.80
CA LYS A 27 8.54 -6.09 5.78
C LYS A 27 7.39 -5.43 5.03
N SER A 28 6.17 -5.87 5.33
CA SER A 28 4.95 -5.25 4.81
C SER A 28 4.01 -4.89 5.95
N ARG A 29 3.21 -3.84 5.76
CA ARG A 29 2.22 -3.38 6.74
C ARG A 29 0.87 -3.21 6.07
N THR A 30 -0.16 -3.84 6.61
CA THR A 30 -1.55 -3.59 6.19
C THR A 30 -1.95 -2.15 6.50
N ILE A 31 -2.45 -1.45 5.48
CA ILE A 31 -2.88 -0.05 5.55
C ILE A 31 -4.40 0.05 5.54
N ALA A 32 -5.07 -0.74 4.69
CA ALA A 32 -6.51 -0.79 4.58
C ALA A 32 -6.97 -2.18 4.15
N THR A 33 -8.14 -2.61 4.63
CA THR A 33 -8.79 -3.89 4.28
C THR A 33 -10.24 -3.63 3.87
N GLY A 34 -10.89 -4.60 3.24
CA GLY A 34 -12.30 -4.48 2.87
C GLY A 34 -12.55 -3.46 1.76
N LEU A 35 -11.58 -3.31 0.84
CA LEU A 35 -11.72 -2.45 -0.32
C LEU A 35 -12.30 -3.23 -1.48
N ASP A 36 -13.09 -2.55 -2.33
CA ASP A 36 -13.36 -3.07 -3.66
C ASP A 36 -12.19 -2.77 -4.62
N LEU A 37 -12.19 -3.41 -5.79
CA LEU A 37 -11.12 -3.28 -6.78
C LEU A 37 -10.88 -1.82 -7.20
N LYS A 38 -11.93 -1.03 -7.41
CA LYS A 38 -11.83 0.37 -7.83
C LYS A 38 -11.21 1.21 -6.72
N GLN A 39 -11.58 0.97 -5.47
CA GLN A 39 -10.94 1.65 -4.33
C GLN A 39 -9.47 1.29 -4.20
N ALA A 40 -9.13 0.01 -4.34
CA ALA A 40 -7.75 -0.46 -4.28
C ALA A 40 -6.90 0.11 -5.43
N GLN A 41 -7.43 0.14 -6.66
CA GLN A 41 -6.79 0.77 -7.81
C GLN A 41 -6.64 2.27 -7.64
N ALA A 42 -7.67 2.97 -7.14
CA ALA A 42 -7.61 4.40 -6.88
C ALA A 42 -6.53 4.72 -5.83
N TRP A 43 -6.38 3.86 -4.81
CA TRP A 43 -5.29 3.98 -3.83
C TRP A 43 -3.93 3.93 -4.51
N CYS A 44 -3.64 2.92 -5.31
CA CYS A 44 -2.34 2.78 -5.97
C CYS A 44 -2.06 3.87 -7.03
N ASN A 45 -3.07 4.59 -7.51
CA ASN A 45 -2.88 5.73 -8.40
C ASN A 45 -2.58 7.04 -7.65
N ASP A 46 -2.69 7.08 -6.33
CA ASP A 46 -2.37 8.27 -5.56
C ASP A 46 -0.84 8.44 -5.46
N PRO A 47 -0.27 9.60 -5.84
CA PRO A 47 1.17 9.81 -5.82
C PRO A 47 1.77 9.75 -4.40
N GLU A 48 0.96 9.87 -3.36
CA GLU A 48 1.38 9.75 -1.97
C GLU A 48 1.54 8.31 -1.49
N THR A 49 1.25 7.32 -2.33
CA THR A 49 1.34 5.90 -1.97
C THR A 49 2.63 5.23 -2.47
N SER A 50 3.56 6.01 -3.01
CA SER A 50 4.92 5.57 -3.29
C SER A 50 5.93 6.58 -2.76
N SER A 51 7.04 6.07 -2.20
CA SER A 51 8.13 6.90 -1.69
C SER A 51 8.75 7.80 -2.76
N GLU A 52 8.67 7.39 -4.03
CA GLU A 52 9.28 8.11 -5.17
C GLU A 52 8.44 9.32 -5.61
N THR A 53 7.11 9.21 -5.49
CA THR A 53 6.17 10.25 -5.96
C THR A 53 5.59 11.08 -4.83
N CYS A 54 5.72 10.64 -3.57
CA CYS A 54 5.10 11.32 -2.44
C CYS A 54 5.71 12.69 -2.17
N ARG A 55 4.85 13.66 -1.84
CA ARG A 55 5.22 15.05 -1.54
C ARG A 55 4.89 15.42 -0.11
N LYS A 56 3.96 14.72 0.56
CA LYS A 56 3.56 15.06 1.94
C LYS A 56 4.74 14.92 2.91
N PRO A 57 4.93 15.87 3.85
CA PRO A 57 6.06 15.86 4.78
C PRO A 57 6.21 14.56 5.58
N HIS A 58 5.10 13.96 6.02
CA HIS A 58 5.13 12.72 6.79
C HIS A 58 5.57 11.50 5.96
N ASN A 59 5.23 11.47 4.67
CA ASN A 59 5.64 10.41 3.76
C ASN A 59 7.12 10.51 3.42
N ARG A 60 7.61 11.73 3.16
CA ARG A 60 9.05 12.00 2.98
C ARG A 60 9.87 11.65 4.22
N LYS A 61 9.36 12.01 5.41
CA LYS A 61 9.98 11.60 6.69
C LYS A 61 10.04 10.07 6.80
N ARG A 62 8.95 9.37 6.48
CA ARG A 62 8.95 7.89 6.47
C ARG A 62 9.98 7.33 5.49
N THR A 63 10.08 7.85 4.28
CA THR A 63 11.08 7.41 3.29
C THR A 63 12.50 7.57 3.80
N ARG A 64 12.79 8.69 4.47
CA ARG A 64 14.10 8.91 5.10
C ARG A 64 14.36 7.93 6.24
N ASP A 65 13.38 7.69 7.09
CA ASP A 65 13.55 6.89 8.32
C ASP A 65 13.51 5.37 8.04
N MET A 66 12.77 4.91 7.02
CA MET A 66 12.53 3.49 6.72
C MET A 66 13.07 3.03 5.35
N GLY A 67 13.58 3.95 4.53
CA GLY A 67 13.98 3.68 3.15
C GLY A 67 12.82 3.71 2.15
N PRO A 68 13.08 3.36 0.88
CA PRO A 68 12.05 3.35 -0.16
C PRO A 68 10.92 2.36 0.14
N TRP A 69 9.70 2.73 -0.25
CA TRP A 69 8.48 1.97 -0.01
C TRP A 69 7.40 2.25 -1.06
N PHE A 70 6.44 1.34 -1.20
CA PHE A 70 5.25 1.53 -2.04
C PHE A 70 4.03 0.82 -1.44
N ASP A 71 2.83 1.31 -1.72
CA ASP A 71 1.59 0.64 -1.38
C ASP A 71 1.11 -0.17 -2.58
N GLY A 72 0.88 -1.46 -2.37
CA GLY A 72 0.22 -2.34 -3.33
C GLY A 72 -1.01 -2.98 -2.69
N TYR A 73 -1.94 -3.45 -3.49
CA TYR A 73 -3.08 -4.22 -2.99
C TYR A 73 -2.96 -5.70 -3.32
N THR A 74 -3.51 -6.54 -2.45
CA THR A 74 -3.67 -7.98 -2.64
C THR A 74 -5.14 -8.33 -2.49
N GLN A 75 -5.61 -9.29 -3.28
CA GLN A 75 -6.90 -9.93 -3.05
C GLN A 75 -6.74 -10.96 -1.92
N GLU A 76 -7.67 -10.99 -0.98
CA GLU A 76 -7.83 -12.06 0.03
C GLU A 76 -8.44 -13.34 -0.59
#